data_AF-A0A1S3S7B6-F1
#
_entry.id   AF-A0A1S3S7B6-F1
#
_cell.length_a   1.000
_cell.length_b   1.000
_cell.length_c   1.000
_cell.angle_alpha   90.00
_cell.angle_beta   90.00
_cell.angle_gamma   90.00
#
_symmetry.space_group_name_H-M   'P 1'
#
loop_
_entity.id
_entity.type
_entity.pdbx_description
1 polymer ?
#
loop_
_entity_poly.entity_id
_entity_poly.type
_entity_poly.pdbx_seq_one_letter_code
_entity_poly.pdbx_strand_id
1 'polypeptide(L)'
;YAVCRPLLYRTKITVHFVLIMMLVIWTGSAIVVFGIVFLELSTWGVEDFYYKNVACEGQCILFQNKASSTVSLVLSFYIPGVGMLSIYLKIFQIAQRQARSIQLTTNQNSVGKSQRKATKTLAIIMGVFLSFWTPFFVINCIDPFISYSTPPVLFETLIWIGYLNSTINPMVYAFFYSWFRRAFRIIISGQIFQPDSSEIQLFSE
;
A
#
# COMPACT_ATOMS: atom_id res chain seq x y z
N TYR A 1 -14.69 -3.75 7.72
CA TYR A 1 -15.35 -4.39 8.88
C TYR A 1 -15.50 -3.44 10.06
N ALA A 2 -14.41 -2.82 10.55
CA ALA A 2 -14.44 -1.89 11.69
C ALA A 2 -15.51 -0.79 11.59
N VAL A 3 -15.68 -0.18 10.42
CA VAL A 3 -16.69 0.88 10.18
C VAL A 3 -18.12 0.35 10.16
N CYS A 4 -18.34 -0.86 9.64
CA CYS A 4 -19.68 -1.42 9.49
C CYS A 4 -20.18 -2.09 10.78
N ARG A 5 -19.29 -2.64 11.61
CA ARG A 5 -19.60 -3.40 12.83
C ARG A 5 -18.59 -3.11 13.95
N PRO A 6 -18.62 -1.91 14.53
CA PRO A 6 -17.60 -1.47 15.49
C PRO A 6 -17.57 -2.31 16.78
N LEU A 7 -18.72 -2.71 17.32
CA LEU A 7 -18.81 -3.48 18.57
C LEU A 7 -18.31 -4.92 18.42
N LEU A 8 -18.58 -5.54 17.26
CA LEU A 8 -18.12 -6.90 16.96
C LEU A 8 -16.66 -6.92 16.49
N TYR A 9 -16.12 -5.81 15.98
CA TYR A 9 -14.72 -5.74 15.55
C TYR A 9 -13.76 -6.08 16.69
N ARG A 10 -13.99 -5.52 17.89
CA ARG A 10 -13.12 -5.70 19.05
C ARG A 10 -13.08 -7.15 19.57
N THR A 11 -14.14 -7.91 19.35
CA THR A 11 -14.24 -9.32 19.79
C THR A 11 -13.86 -10.32 18.69
N LYS A 12 -14.07 -9.98 17.41
CA LYS A 12 -13.73 -10.86 16.26
C LYS A 12 -12.30 -10.74 15.77
N ILE A 13 -11.72 -9.54 15.75
CA ILE A 13 -10.40 -9.30 15.19
C ILE A 13 -9.37 -9.40 16.31
N THR A 14 -8.85 -10.61 16.49
CA THR A 14 -7.78 -10.91 17.46
C THR A 14 -6.41 -10.77 16.83
N VAL A 15 -5.37 -10.63 17.66
CA VAL A 15 -3.97 -10.59 17.21
C VAL A 15 -3.62 -11.83 16.40
N HIS A 16 -4.03 -13.02 16.87
CA HIS A 16 -3.78 -14.29 16.17
C HIS A 16 -4.41 -14.32 14.77
N PHE A 17 -5.65 -13.83 14.64
CA PHE A 17 -6.32 -13.73 13.35
C PHE A 17 -5.56 -12.81 12.37
N VAL A 18 -5.08 -11.65 12.86
CA VAL A 18 -4.29 -10.71 12.04
C VAL A 18 -2.94 -11.32 11.64
N LEU A 19 -2.27 -12.04 12.55
CA LEU A 19 -1.02 -12.74 12.26
C LEU A 19 -1.21 -13.80 11.14
N ILE A 20 -2.26 -14.60 11.22
CA ILE A 20 -2.60 -15.58 10.17
C ILE A 20 -2.83 -14.86 8.83
N MET A 21 -3.62 -13.77 8.82
CA MET A 21 -3.85 -13.01 7.59
C MET A 21 -2.56 -12.47 6.98
N MET A 22 -1.65 -11.92 7.80
CA MET A 22 -0.36 -11.44 7.32
C MET A 22 0.46 -12.58 6.74
N LEU A 23 0.55 -13.72 7.43
CA LEU A 23 1.28 -14.90 6.94
C LEU A 23 0.75 -15.35 5.58
N VAL A 24 -0.57 -15.46 5.41
CA VAL A 24 -1.17 -15.85 4.12
C VAL A 24 -0.83 -14.85 2.99
N ILE A 25 -0.86 -13.55 3.29
CA ILE A 25 -0.53 -12.52 2.29
C ILE A 25 0.96 -12.61 1.89
N TRP A 26 1.85 -12.74 2.86
CA TRP A 26 3.30 -12.83 2.62
C TRP A 26 3.66 -14.12 1.88
N THR A 27 3.11 -15.27 2.28
CA THR A 27 3.37 -16.55 1.61
C THR A 27 2.81 -16.55 0.20
N GLY A 28 1.58 -16.07 -0.01
CA GLY A 28 0.99 -15.95 -1.34
C GLY A 28 1.82 -15.04 -2.26
N SER A 29 2.26 -13.88 -1.75
CA SER A 29 3.11 -12.96 -2.51
C SER A 29 4.46 -13.58 -2.86
N ALA A 30 5.10 -14.25 -1.90
CA ALA A 30 6.37 -14.95 -2.11
C ALA A 30 6.23 -16.05 -3.17
N ILE A 31 5.19 -16.88 -3.09
CA ILE A 31 4.94 -17.95 -4.06
C ILE A 31 4.80 -17.39 -5.47
N VAL A 32 4.03 -16.31 -5.65
CA VAL A 32 3.84 -15.70 -6.98
C VAL A 32 5.15 -15.13 -7.51
N VAL A 33 5.86 -14.33 -6.72
CA VAL A 33 7.08 -13.64 -7.19
C VAL A 33 8.22 -14.64 -7.42
N PHE A 34 8.51 -15.49 -6.45
CA PHE A 34 9.55 -16.50 -6.59
C PHE A 34 9.20 -17.55 -7.63
N GLY A 35 7.91 -17.89 -7.79
CA GLY A 35 7.45 -18.76 -8.86
C GLY A 35 7.74 -18.18 -10.24
N ILE A 36 7.47 -16.89 -10.47
CA ILE A 36 7.77 -16.24 -11.76
C ILE A 36 9.26 -16.24 -12.06
N VAL A 37 10.09 -15.98 -11.04
CA VAL A 37 11.56 -15.87 -11.21
C VAL A 37 12.22 -17.24 -11.34
N PHE A 38 12.03 -18.15 -10.38
CA PHE A 38 12.77 -19.43 -10.34
C PHE A 38 12.27 -20.47 -11.34
N LEU A 39 11.02 -20.37 -11.79
CA LEU A 39 10.52 -21.20 -12.88
C LEU A 39 10.76 -20.56 -14.26
N GLU A 40 11.52 -19.45 -14.31
CA GLU A 40 11.88 -18.72 -15.53
C GLU A 40 10.66 -18.31 -16.38
N LEU A 41 9.50 -18.13 -15.74
CA LEU A 41 8.25 -17.71 -16.41
C LEU A 41 8.35 -16.29 -16.98
N SER A 42 9.25 -15.47 -16.44
CA SER A 42 9.55 -14.15 -16.95
C SER A 42 10.20 -14.16 -18.35
N THR A 43 10.98 -15.19 -18.68
CA THR A 43 11.68 -15.32 -19.97
C THR A 43 11.05 -16.37 -20.89
N TRP A 44 10.04 -17.10 -20.39
CA TRP A 44 9.38 -18.18 -21.12
C TRP A 44 8.88 -17.74 -22.51
N GLY A 45 9.37 -18.42 -23.54
CA GLY A 45 9.04 -18.18 -24.96
C GLY A 45 9.70 -16.95 -25.59
N VAL A 46 10.64 -16.29 -24.89
CA VAL A 46 11.42 -15.14 -25.37
C VAL A 46 12.91 -15.22 -24.98
N GLU A 47 13.40 -16.43 -24.72
CA GLU A 47 14.76 -16.70 -24.24
C GLU A 47 15.82 -16.22 -25.24
N ASP A 48 15.64 -16.52 -26.53
CA ASP A 48 16.57 -16.11 -27.60
C ASP A 48 16.69 -14.59 -27.69
N PHE A 49 15.59 -13.86 -27.51
CA PHE A 49 15.60 -12.40 -27.49
C PHE A 49 16.36 -11.89 -26.27
N TYR A 50 16.13 -12.48 -25.10
CA TYR A 50 16.79 -12.12 -23.86
C TYR A 50 18.30 -12.29 -23.96
N TYR A 51 18.80 -13.50 -24.29
CA TYR A 51 20.24 -13.76 -24.35
C TYR A 51 20.99 -12.96 -25.44
N LYS A 52 20.29 -12.54 -26.50
CA LYS A 52 20.90 -11.78 -27.61
C LYS A 52 20.94 -10.27 -27.36
N ASN A 53 19.93 -9.70 -26.70
CA ASN A 53 19.77 -8.25 -26.57
C ASN A 53 20.02 -7.73 -25.16
N VAL A 54 20.06 -8.60 -24.15
CA VAL A 54 20.34 -8.23 -22.76
C VAL A 54 21.77 -8.62 -22.41
N ALA A 55 22.64 -7.62 -22.30
CA ALA A 55 23.99 -7.82 -21.81
C ALA A 55 23.98 -7.88 -20.27
N CYS A 56 24.38 -9.01 -19.69
CA CYS A 56 24.48 -9.21 -18.24
C CYS A 56 25.80 -8.68 -17.65
N GLU A 57 26.30 -7.53 -18.12
CA GLU A 57 27.54 -6.95 -17.58
C GLU A 57 27.25 -6.05 -16.37
N GLY A 58 27.33 -6.64 -15.17
CA GLY A 58 27.28 -5.90 -13.89
C GLY A 58 25.90 -5.33 -13.51
N GLN A 59 24.86 -5.63 -14.28
CA GLN A 59 23.49 -5.16 -14.04
C GLN A 59 22.52 -6.33 -13.81
N CYS A 60 21.55 -6.14 -12.92
CA CYS A 60 20.43 -7.05 -12.71
C CYS A 60 19.16 -6.34 -13.20
N ILE A 61 18.71 -6.68 -14.40
CA ILE A 61 17.54 -6.04 -15.00
C ILE A 61 16.27 -6.84 -14.72
N LEU A 62 15.17 -6.14 -14.44
CA LEU A 62 13.86 -6.76 -14.37
C LEU A 62 13.35 -7.00 -15.79
N PHE A 63 13.50 -8.24 -16.27
CA PHE A 63 12.94 -8.66 -17.56
C PHE A 63 11.63 -9.42 -17.36
N GLN A 64 10.63 -9.15 -18.20
CA GLN A 64 9.32 -9.80 -18.18
C GLN A 64 8.85 -10.04 -19.61
N ASN A 65 8.22 -11.18 -19.87
CA ASN A 65 7.48 -11.42 -21.09
C ASN A 65 6.05 -10.84 -20.99
N LYS A 66 5.29 -10.92 -22.09
CA LYS A 66 3.91 -10.41 -22.18
C LYS A 66 2.98 -11.02 -21.14
N ALA A 67 3.10 -12.34 -20.89
CA ALA A 67 2.23 -13.05 -19.96
C ALA A 67 2.53 -12.65 -18.51
N SER A 68 3.80 -12.75 -18.10
CA SER A 68 4.22 -12.49 -16.72
C SER A 68 4.04 -11.03 -16.33
N SER A 69 4.36 -10.08 -17.22
CA SER A 69 4.09 -8.65 -16.99
C SER A 69 2.60 -8.35 -16.79
N THR A 70 1.72 -8.96 -17.60
CA THR A 70 0.26 -8.84 -17.46
C THR A 70 -0.22 -9.44 -16.14
N VAL A 71 0.27 -10.63 -15.78
CA VAL A 71 -0.07 -11.30 -14.53
C VAL A 71 0.36 -10.45 -13.33
N SER A 72 1.58 -9.90 -13.33
CA SER A 72 2.06 -9.01 -12.28
C SER A 72 1.22 -7.73 -12.17
N LEU A 73 0.86 -7.08 -13.29
CA LEU A 73 -0.05 -5.93 -13.27
C LEU A 73 -1.39 -6.28 -12.63
N VAL A 74 -2.00 -7.40 -13.03
CA VAL A 74 -3.33 -7.79 -12.57
C VAL A 74 -3.32 -8.15 -11.09
N LEU A 75 -2.40 -9.01 -10.66
CA LEU A 75 -2.35 -9.54 -9.29
C LEU A 75 -1.81 -8.53 -8.28
N SER A 76 -0.77 -7.77 -8.64
CA SER A 76 -0.08 -6.88 -7.69
C SER A 76 -0.63 -5.46 -7.67
N PHE A 77 -1.30 -5.01 -8.74
CA PHE A 77 -1.77 -3.63 -8.83
C PHE A 77 -3.27 -3.50 -9.09
N TYR A 78 -3.80 -4.15 -10.12
CA TYR A 78 -5.19 -3.96 -10.52
C TYR A 78 -6.19 -4.51 -9.50
N ILE A 79 -6.08 -5.80 -9.14
CA ILE A 79 -6.98 -6.44 -8.17
C ILE A 79 -6.91 -5.74 -6.79
N PRO A 80 -5.70 -5.53 -6.20
CA PRO A 80 -5.59 -4.81 -4.94
C PRO A 80 -6.09 -3.38 -5.06
N GLY A 81 -5.77 -2.66 -6.14
CA GLY A 81 -6.16 -1.27 -6.35
C GLY A 81 -7.67 -1.08 -6.45
N VAL A 82 -8.35 -1.91 -7.25
CA VAL A 82 -9.81 -1.90 -7.39
C VAL A 82 -10.50 -2.30 -6.08
N GLY A 83 -10.00 -3.34 -5.41
CA GLY A 83 -10.52 -3.79 -4.11
C GLY A 83 -10.41 -2.69 -3.06
N MET A 84 -9.23 -2.07 -2.97
CA MET A 84 -8.95 -0.93 -2.12
C MET A 84 -9.89 0.24 -2.43
N LEU A 85 -9.94 0.73 -3.68
CA LEU A 85 -10.83 1.83 -4.06
C LEU A 85 -12.30 1.53 -3.70
N SER A 86 -12.78 0.34 -4.01
CA SER A 86 -14.16 -0.08 -3.74
C SER A 86 -14.50 -0.09 -2.25
N ILE A 87 -13.61 -0.66 -1.42
CA ILE A 87 -13.82 -0.72 0.03
C ILE A 87 -13.86 0.69 0.61
N TYR A 88 -12.98 1.58 0.16
CA TYR A 88 -12.88 2.92 0.71
C TYR A 88 -13.97 3.87 0.23
N LEU A 89 -14.43 3.74 -1.00
CA LEU A 89 -15.65 4.41 -1.45
C LEU A 89 -16.84 3.98 -0.58
N LYS A 90 -16.98 2.69 -0.28
CA LYS A 90 -18.01 2.20 0.65
C LYS A 90 -17.84 2.77 2.06
N ILE A 91 -16.62 2.82 2.59
CA ILE A 91 -16.35 3.42 3.91
C ILE A 91 -16.74 4.91 3.92
N PHE A 92 -16.36 5.66 2.89
CA PHE A 92 -16.68 7.08 2.77
C PHE A 92 -18.19 7.31 2.70
N GLN A 93 -18.91 6.52 1.90
CA GLN A 93 -20.37 6.58 1.80
C GLN A 93 -21.05 6.28 3.14
N ILE A 94 -20.61 5.23 3.85
CA ILE A 94 -21.16 4.85 5.16
C ILE A 94 -20.89 5.94 6.20
N ALA A 95 -19.66 6.46 6.26
CA ALA A 95 -19.30 7.55 7.15
C ALA A 95 -20.12 8.81 6.87
N GLN A 96 -20.36 9.13 5.59
CA GLN A 96 -21.19 10.27 5.18
C GLN A 96 -22.66 10.09 5.59
N ARG A 97 -23.21 8.88 5.45
CA ARG A 97 -24.57 8.55 5.91
C ARG A 97 -24.71 8.66 7.42
N GLN A 98 -23.75 8.13 8.18
CA GLN A 98 -23.72 8.24 9.65
C GLN A 98 -23.63 9.70 10.09
N ALA A 99 -22.78 10.51 9.45
CA ALA A 99 -22.67 11.94 9.77
C ALA A 99 -23.97 12.70 9.51
N ARG A 100 -24.65 12.44 8.37
CA ARG A 100 -25.96 13.05 8.07
C ARG A 100 -27.03 12.64 9.08
N SER A 101 -27.09 11.36 9.46
CA SER A 101 -28.07 10.88 10.43
C SER A 101 -27.89 11.52 11.81
N ILE A 102 -26.66 11.70 12.27
CA ILE A 102 -26.37 12.31 13.59
C ILE A 102 -26.66 13.83 13.58
N GLN A 103 -26.35 14.51 12.47
CA GLN A 103 -26.66 15.93 12.31
C GLN A 103 -28.16 16.21 12.40
N LEU A 104 -28.98 15.35 11.79
CA LEU A 104 -30.45 15.47 11.82
C LEU A 104 -31.04 15.22 13.22
N THR A 105 -30.41 14.39 14.04
CA THR A 105 -30.93 14.02 15.37
C THR A 105 -30.43 14.93 16.49
N THR A 106 -29.20 15.47 16.40
CA THR A 106 -28.53 16.08 17.57
C THR A 106 -28.13 17.55 17.37
N ASN A 107 -28.29 18.14 16.18
CA ASN A 107 -27.89 19.53 15.87
C ASN A 107 -26.42 19.87 16.26
N GLN A 108 -25.57 18.84 16.43
CA GLN A 108 -24.17 18.96 16.85
C GLN A 108 -23.23 18.79 15.64
N ASN A 109 -22.45 19.83 15.36
CA ASN A 109 -21.54 19.90 14.21
C ASN A 109 -20.17 19.23 14.43
N SER A 110 -19.85 18.73 15.63
CA SER A 110 -18.50 18.28 16.02
C SER A 110 -18.21 16.81 15.68
N VAL A 111 -19.17 15.90 15.89
CA VAL A 111 -18.98 14.44 15.72
C VAL A 111 -18.65 14.07 14.26
N GLY A 112 -19.27 14.73 13.29
CA GLY A 112 -19.00 14.50 11.86
C GLY A 112 -17.62 14.96 11.37
N LYS A 113 -16.91 15.83 12.12
CA LYS A 113 -15.61 16.39 11.68
C LYS A 113 -14.43 15.45 11.93
N SER A 114 -14.40 14.76 13.08
CA SER A 114 -13.31 13.84 13.44
C SER A 114 -13.30 12.59 12.55
N GLN A 115 -14.47 11.99 12.36
CA GLN A 115 -14.63 10.77 11.53
C GLN A 115 -14.29 11.05 10.06
N ARG A 116 -14.65 12.24 9.54
CA ARG A 116 -14.28 12.69 8.19
C ARG A 116 -12.77 12.87 8.02
N LYS A 117 -12.05 13.28 9.08
CA LYS A 117 -10.60 13.46 9.07
C LYS A 117 -9.86 12.13 8.95
N ALA A 118 -10.25 11.11 9.72
CA ALA A 118 -9.64 9.78 9.65
C ALA A 118 -9.86 9.08 8.29
N THR A 119 -11.07 9.13 7.74
CA THR A 119 -11.35 8.58 6.39
C THR A 119 -10.60 9.34 5.29
N LYS A 120 -10.45 10.67 5.42
CA LYS A 120 -9.67 11.48 4.48
C LYS A 120 -8.19 11.07 4.46
N THR A 121 -7.58 10.86 5.62
CA THR A 121 -6.19 10.38 5.72
C THR A 121 -6.00 9.05 4.99
N LEU A 122 -6.88 8.08 5.22
CA LEU A 122 -6.74 6.78 4.57
C LEU A 122 -6.92 6.86 3.04
N ALA A 123 -7.86 7.67 2.57
CA ALA A 123 -8.03 7.91 1.13
C ALA A 123 -6.78 8.59 0.51
N ILE A 124 -6.12 9.49 1.24
CA ILE A 124 -4.85 10.11 0.81
C ILE A 124 -3.74 9.07 0.73
N ILE A 125 -3.56 8.24 1.76
CA ILE A 125 -2.54 7.15 1.77
C ILE A 125 -2.68 6.28 0.52
N MET A 126 -3.91 5.88 0.21
CA MET A 126 -4.16 5.02 -0.95
C MET A 126 -3.97 5.73 -2.28
N GLY A 127 -4.42 6.99 -2.38
CA GLY A 127 -4.25 7.79 -3.58
C GLY A 127 -2.77 8.00 -3.91
N VAL A 128 -1.97 8.27 -2.87
CA VAL A 128 -0.50 8.29 -2.95
C VAL A 128 0.02 6.95 -3.44
N PHE A 129 -0.32 5.85 -2.76
CA PHE A 129 0.12 4.50 -3.16
C PHE A 129 -0.14 4.20 -4.63
N LEU A 130 -1.38 4.40 -5.10
CA LEU A 130 -1.74 4.17 -6.48
C LEU A 130 -0.98 5.10 -7.43
N SER A 131 -0.86 6.38 -7.10
CA SER A 131 -0.19 7.37 -7.97
C SER A 131 1.30 7.09 -8.15
N PHE A 132 1.99 6.63 -7.12
CA PHE A 132 3.41 6.31 -7.19
C PHE A 132 3.69 5.00 -7.95
N TRP A 133 2.81 4.00 -7.81
CA TRP A 133 2.99 2.70 -8.46
C TRP A 133 2.42 2.61 -9.88
N THR A 134 1.38 3.40 -10.22
CA THR A 134 0.73 3.35 -11.56
C THR A 134 1.74 3.49 -12.71
N PRO A 135 2.64 4.49 -12.74
CA PRO A 135 3.51 4.72 -13.88
C PRO A 135 4.40 3.50 -14.18
N PHE A 136 4.98 2.91 -13.12
CA PHE A 136 5.80 1.71 -13.24
C PHE A 136 5.00 0.53 -13.78
N PHE A 137 3.83 0.23 -13.20
CA PHE A 137 3.02 -0.91 -13.63
C PHE A 137 2.50 -0.77 -15.07
N VAL A 138 2.22 0.45 -15.53
CA VAL A 138 1.84 0.74 -16.92
C VAL A 138 3.01 0.44 -17.86
N ILE A 139 4.21 0.97 -17.59
CA ILE A 139 5.38 0.73 -18.44
C ILE A 139 5.78 -0.74 -18.41
N ASN A 140 5.85 -1.36 -17.23
CA ASN A 140 6.19 -2.79 -17.08
C ASN A 140 5.24 -3.70 -17.86
N CYS A 141 3.95 -3.34 -17.96
CA CYS A 141 2.99 -4.07 -18.76
C CYS A 141 3.15 -3.81 -20.27
N ILE A 142 3.40 -2.57 -20.69
CA ILE A 142 3.44 -2.20 -22.12
C ILE A 142 4.75 -2.60 -22.79
N ASP A 143 5.86 -2.56 -22.06
CA ASP A 143 7.22 -2.74 -22.62
C ASP A 143 7.37 -4.04 -23.46
N PRO A 144 6.87 -5.21 -23.02
CA PRO A 144 6.92 -6.43 -23.84
C PRO A 144 6.04 -6.39 -25.10
N PHE A 145 5.04 -5.50 -25.17
CA PHE A 145 4.16 -5.33 -26.34
C PHE A 145 4.73 -4.35 -27.36
N ILE A 146 5.63 -3.45 -26.95
CA ILE A 146 6.35 -2.52 -27.83
C ILE A 146 7.77 -3.01 -28.15
N SER A 147 7.99 -4.32 -28.05
CA SER A 147 9.28 -4.97 -28.32
C SER A 147 10.44 -4.40 -27.51
N TYR A 148 10.22 -4.11 -26.22
CA TYR A 148 11.26 -3.67 -25.28
C TYR A 148 11.92 -2.34 -25.70
N SER A 149 11.13 -1.42 -26.27
CA SER A 149 11.60 -0.12 -26.75
C SER A 149 11.72 0.94 -25.64
N THR A 150 11.38 0.61 -24.39
CA THR A 150 11.47 1.58 -23.28
C THR A 150 12.93 1.85 -22.92
N PRO A 151 13.34 3.13 -22.83
CA PRO A 151 14.69 3.47 -22.36
C PRO A 151 14.94 2.94 -20.94
N PRO A 152 16.07 2.25 -20.66
CA PRO A 152 16.35 1.69 -19.33
C PRO A 152 16.31 2.73 -18.22
N VAL A 153 16.82 3.94 -18.47
CA VAL A 153 16.80 5.05 -17.50
C VAL A 153 15.37 5.44 -17.11
N LEU A 154 14.42 5.40 -18.05
CA LEU A 154 13.02 5.69 -17.76
C LEU A 154 12.42 4.58 -16.88
N PHE A 155 12.67 3.32 -17.21
CA PHE A 155 12.19 2.17 -16.44
C PHE A 155 12.71 2.21 -14.99
N GLU A 156 14.01 2.43 -14.82
CA GLU A 156 14.66 2.62 -13.52
C GLU A 156 14.07 3.81 -12.76
N THR A 157 13.90 4.96 -13.42
CA THR A 157 13.33 6.14 -12.74
C THR A 157 11.92 5.86 -12.21
N LEU A 158 11.09 5.14 -12.96
CA LEU A 158 9.73 4.82 -12.54
C LEU A 158 9.68 3.80 -11.40
N ILE A 159 10.57 2.80 -11.37
CA ILE A 159 10.63 1.87 -10.23
C ILE A 159 11.10 2.60 -8.96
N TRP A 160 12.06 3.52 -9.09
CA TRP A 160 12.50 4.37 -7.97
C TRP A 160 11.37 5.26 -7.44
N ILE A 161 10.54 5.84 -8.33
CA ILE A 161 9.33 6.56 -7.93
C ILE A 161 8.39 5.63 -7.17
N GLY A 162 8.17 4.40 -7.64
CA GLY A 162 7.42 3.37 -6.91
C GLY A 162 7.97 3.14 -5.50
N TYR A 163 9.29 3.03 -5.34
CA TYR A 163 9.94 2.85 -4.04
C TYR A 163 9.78 4.04 -3.09
N LEU A 164 9.68 5.27 -3.61
CA LEU A 164 9.40 6.46 -2.79
C LEU A 164 8.06 6.37 -2.05
N ASN A 165 7.12 5.53 -2.50
CA ASN A 165 5.89 5.28 -1.74
C ASN A 165 6.18 4.81 -0.30
N SER A 166 7.19 3.97 -0.11
CA SER A 166 7.55 3.45 1.21
C SER A 166 8.08 4.54 2.15
N THR A 167 8.76 5.57 1.62
CA THR A 167 9.29 6.69 2.41
C THR A 167 8.20 7.70 2.79
N ILE A 168 7.14 7.80 1.99
CA ILE A 168 5.99 8.67 2.26
C ILE A 168 5.11 8.12 3.38
N ASN A 169 5.08 6.80 3.59
CA ASN A 169 4.24 6.18 4.63
C ASN A 169 4.47 6.78 6.04
N PRO A 170 5.70 6.81 6.61
CA PRO A 170 5.97 7.49 7.88
C PRO A 170 5.60 8.98 7.89
N MET A 171 5.83 9.69 6.78
CA MET A 171 5.46 11.11 6.67
C MET A 171 3.96 11.29 6.80
N VAL A 172 3.17 10.46 6.13
CA VAL A 172 1.71 10.50 6.23
C VAL A 172 1.27 10.18 7.67
N TYR A 173 1.84 9.19 8.34
CA TYR A 173 1.51 8.97 9.75
C TYR A 173 1.86 10.18 10.63
N ALA A 174 3.03 10.78 10.43
CA ALA A 174 3.46 11.97 11.15
C ALA A 174 2.55 13.19 10.89
N PHE A 175 2.13 13.47 9.67
CA PHE A 175 1.29 14.65 9.43
C PHE A 175 -0.16 14.48 9.91
N PHE A 176 -0.70 13.26 9.83
CA PHE A 176 -2.13 13.05 10.06
C PHE A 176 -2.48 12.54 11.47
N TYR A 177 -1.55 11.88 12.18
CA TYR A 177 -1.81 11.35 13.52
C TYR A 177 -1.04 12.13 14.59
N SER A 178 -1.76 12.82 15.48
CA SER A 178 -1.20 13.54 16.63
C SER A 178 -0.44 12.62 17.59
N TRP A 179 -0.99 11.44 17.88
CA TRP A 179 -0.34 10.45 18.75
C TRP A 179 0.98 9.93 18.16
N PHE A 180 1.04 9.75 16.83
CA PHE A 180 2.27 9.31 16.15
C PHE A 180 3.37 10.38 16.23
N ARG A 181 3.02 11.66 16.07
CA ARG A 181 3.96 12.78 16.28
C ARG A 181 4.50 12.82 17.71
N ARG A 182 3.64 12.55 18.69
CA ARG A 182 4.04 12.51 20.10
C ARG A 182 5.01 11.35 20.35
N ALA A 183 4.71 10.15 19.86
CA ALA A 183 5.62 9.00 19.92
C ALA A 183 6.98 9.31 19.27
N PHE A 184 6.96 9.86 18.06
CA PHE A 184 8.18 10.21 17.33
C PHE A 184 9.03 11.25 18.08
N ARG A 185 8.39 12.24 18.70
CA ARG A 185 9.08 13.23 19.53
C ARG A 185 9.74 12.60 20.76
N ILE A 186 9.03 11.72 21.47
CA ILE A 186 9.55 11.00 22.65
C ILE A 186 10.78 10.16 22.29
N ILE A 187 10.74 9.49 21.14
CA ILE A 187 11.87 8.70 20.62
C ILE A 187 13.07 9.60 20.32
N ILE A 188 12.88 10.68 19.57
CA ILE A 188 13.98 11.59 19.19
C ILE A 188 14.54 12.35 20.39
N SER A 189 13.70 12.75 21.34
CA SER A 189 14.15 13.46 22.54
C SER A 189 14.81 12.54 23.57
N GLY A 190 14.97 11.23 23.28
CA GLY A 190 15.57 10.25 24.19
C GLY A 190 14.74 9.97 25.45
N GLN A 191 13.49 10.45 25.50
CA GLN A 191 12.60 10.26 26.66
C GLN A 191 12.20 8.79 26.83
N ILE A 192 12.35 7.98 25.77
CA ILE A 192 12.15 6.52 25.83
C ILE A 192 13.11 5.81 26.78
N PHE A 193 14.30 6.39 27.02
CA PHE A 193 15.31 5.81 27.92
C PHE A 193 15.11 6.21 29.38
N GLN A 194 14.11 7.05 29.70
CA GLN A 194 13.80 7.39 31.08
C GLN A 194 13.07 6.23 31.77
N PRO A 195 13.26 6.04 33.09
CA PRO A 195 12.66 4.93 33.85
C PRO A 195 11.13 4.87 33.74
N ASP A 196 10.48 6.02 33.62
CA ASP A 196 9.01 6.15 33.60
C ASP A 196 8.43 6.14 32.17
N SER A 197 9.23 5.76 31.17
CA SER A 197 8.83 5.87 29.76
C SER A 197 7.63 4.97 29.37
N SER A 198 7.42 3.88 30.10
CA SER A 198 6.31 2.94 29.91
C SER A 198 4.95 3.52 30.34
N GLU A 199 4.93 4.56 31.20
CA GLU A 199 3.71 5.21 31.69
C GLU A 199 3.25 6.38 30.79
N ILE A 200 4.05 6.74 29.78
CA ILE A 200 3.75 7.89 28.93
C ILE A 200 2.49 7.62 28.09
N GLN A 201 1.40 8.34 28.39
CA GLN A 201 0.18 8.28 27.60
C GLN A 201 0.37 8.93 26.22
N LEU A 202 0.35 8.08 25.18
CA LEU A 202 0.45 8.49 23.77
C LEU A 202 -0.87 9.01 23.19
N PHE A 203 -1.99 8.57 23.74
CA PHE A 203 -3.34 8.97 23.33
C PHE A 203 -3.84 10.02 24.32
N SER A 204 -4.05 11.27 23.87
CA SER A 204 -4.97 12.15 24.60
C SER A 204 -6.36 11.81 24.10
N GLU A 205 -7.29 11.52 25.01
CA GLU A 205 -8.72 11.58 24.68
C GLU A 205 -9.11 12.95 24.10
#